data_AF-A0AAW4FJ15-F1
#
_entry.id   AF-A0AAW4FJ15-F1
#
_cell.length_a   1.000
_cell.length_b   1.000
_cell.length_c   1.000
_cell.angle_alpha   90.00
_cell.angle_beta   90.00
_cell.angle_gamma   90.00
#
_symmetry.space_group_name_H-M   'P 1'
#
loop_
_entity.id
_entity.type
_entity.pdbx_description
1 polymer ?
#
loop_
_entity_poly.entity_id
_entity_poly.type
_entity_poly.pdbx_seq_one_letter_code
_entity_poly.pdbx_strand_id
1 'polypeptide(L)'
;MKTEIAIGLTLAFSTLLATGVMAQTKYGSEAGWDILVKDNMGPGCLITKSNADGTQVQMGIDATAALRGYMALYTKADANVAANEKLAVLFDVDGQQFSGEAKGQAIDGYRGAFVWVNNADFIYDLAKKKAVTITPQGGNPIVVKLAGTDAAFKALRACQAAQ
;
A
#
# COMPACT_ATOMS: atom_id res chain seq x y z
N MET A 1 -38.37 -18.40 -58.16
CA MET A 1 -38.17 -16.96 -57.85
C MET A 1 -37.52 -16.90 -56.48
N LYS A 2 -36.34 -16.30 -56.38
CA LYS A 2 -35.42 -16.37 -55.22
C LYS A 2 -36.02 -15.69 -53.99
N THR A 3 -35.85 -16.28 -52.81
CA THR A 3 -36.04 -15.60 -51.52
C THR A 3 -34.73 -15.73 -50.75
N GLU A 4 -34.06 -14.60 -50.57
CA GLU A 4 -32.80 -14.48 -49.83
C GLU A 4 -33.11 -14.43 -48.33
N ILE A 5 -32.40 -15.23 -47.53
CA ILE A 5 -32.40 -15.12 -46.08
C ILE A 5 -30.98 -14.76 -45.66
N ALA A 6 -30.80 -13.49 -45.31
CA ALA A 6 -29.56 -12.98 -44.74
C ALA A 6 -29.47 -13.42 -43.27
N ILE A 7 -28.47 -14.25 -42.97
CA ILE A 7 -28.12 -14.64 -41.59
C ILE A 7 -27.09 -13.62 -41.09
N GLY A 8 -27.55 -12.67 -40.28
CA GLY A 8 -26.68 -11.73 -39.56
C GLY A 8 -25.98 -12.42 -38.39
N LEU A 9 -24.66 -12.56 -38.48
CA LEU A 9 -23.81 -13.08 -37.41
C LEU A 9 -23.44 -11.93 -36.45
N THR A 10 -24.13 -11.80 -35.33
CA THR A 10 -23.78 -10.85 -34.26
C THR A 10 -22.62 -11.42 -33.41
N LEU A 11 -21.40 -10.95 -33.67
CA LEU A 11 -20.23 -11.15 -32.81
C LEU A 11 -20.37 -10.29 -31.54
N ALA A 12 -20.74 -10.90 -30.42
CA ALA A 12 -20.67 -10.27 -29.10
C ALA A 12 -19.20 -10.24 -28.64
N PHE A 13 -18.54 -9.09 -28.76
CA PHE A 13 -17.23 -8.84 -28.17
C PHE A 13 -17.39 -8.62 -26.67
N SER A 14 -17.18 -9.67 -25.87
CA SER A 14 -17.04 -9.55 -24.42
C SER A 14 -15.68 -8.92 -24.11
N THR A 15 -15.66 -7.63 -23.82
CA THR A 15 -14.47 -6.92 -23.34
C THR A 15 -14.15 -7.41 -21.92
N LEU A 16 -13.17 -8.30 -21.77
CA LEU A 16 -12.51 -8.52 -20.49
C LEU A 16 -11.84 -7.21 -20.08
N LEU A 17 -12.42 -6.52 -19.11
CA LEU A 17 -11.74 -5.44 -18.39
C LEU A 17 -10.61 -6.11 -17.61
N ALA A 18 -9.37 -5.98 -18.09
CA ALA A 18 -8.20 -6.35 -17.33
C ALA A 18 -8.14 -5.44 -16.11
N THR A 19 -8.60 -5.94 -14.96
CA THR A 19 -8.25 -5.34 -13.67
C THR A 19 -6.75 -5.49 -13.53
N GLY A 20 -5.98 -4.41 -13.71
CA GLY A 20 -4.54 -4.41 -13.48
C GLY A 20 -4.28 -4.92 -12.07
N VAL A 21 -3.84 -6.18 -11.95
CA VAL A 21 -3.37 -6.74 -10.69
C VAL A 21 -2.13 -5.95 -10.31
N MET A 22 -2.18 -5.35 -9.14
CA MET A 22 -1.11 -4.51 -8.59
C MET A 22 -0.04 -5.43 -8.00
N ALA A 23 0.74 -6.09 -8.86
CA ALA A 23 1.69 -7.12 -8.43
C ALA A 23 2.77 -6.52 -7.52
N GLN A 24 2.99 -7.14 -6.37
CA GLN A 24 4.14 -6.87 -5.50
C GLN A 24 5.09 -8.06 -5.56
N THR A 25 6.37 -7.83 -5.87
CA THR A 25 7.38 -8.90 -5.93
C THR A 25 8.48 -8.66 -4.92
N LYS A 26 8.99 -9.71 -4.29
CA LYS A 26 10.03 -9.58 -3.25
C LYS A 26 11.39 -9.31 -3.90
N TYR A 27 12.02 -8.20 -3.53
CA TYR A 27 13.38 -7.83 -3.90
C TYR A 27 14.41 -8.37 -2.90
N GLY A 28 14.11 -8.29 -1.60
CA GLY A 28 15.03 -8.72 -0.55
C GLY A 28 14.46 -8.54 0.85
N SER A 29 15.32 -8.64 1.86
CA SER A 29 14.98 -8.41 3.27
C SER A 29 16.15 -7.72 3.98
N GLU A 30 15.86 -6.81 4.90
CA GLU A 30 16.85 -6.09 5.71
C GLU A 30 16.28 -5.77 7.10
N ALA A 31 17.05 -6.00 8.16
CA ALA A 31 16.69 -5.69 9.55
C ALA A 31 15.25 -6.09 9.98
N GLY A 32 14.76 -7.23 9.50
CA GLY A 32 13.41 -7.73 9.82
C GLY A 32 12.27 -7.08 9.04
N TRP A 33 12.59 -6.38 7.95
CA TRP A 33 11.65 -5.87 6.95
C TRP A 33 11.91 -6.57 5.61
N ASP A 34 10.84 -6.80 4.85
CA ASP A 34 10.94 -7.21 3.45
C ASP A 34 10.91 -5.99 2.54
N ILE A 35 11.68 -6.02 1.46
CA ILE A 35 11.69 -5.01 0.41
C ILE A 35 10.93 -5.60 -0.78
N LEU A 36 9.85 -4.93 -1.20
CA LEU A 36 9.03 -5.34 -2.34
C LEU A 36 9.12 -4.30 -3.45
N VAL A 37 9.10 -4.75 -4.70
CA VAL A 37 8.86 -3.90 -5.88
C VAL A 37 7.35 -3.76 -6.07
N LYS A 38 6.90 -2.53 -6.35
CA LYS A 38 5.53 -2.10 -6.61
C LYS A 38 5.54 -1.06 -7.73
N ASP A 39 5.34 -1.53 -8.95
CA ASP A 39 5.61 -0.79 -10.20
C ASP A 39 4.80 0.50 -10.38
N ASN A 40 3.71 0.68 -9.63
CA ASN A 40 2.81 1.83 -9.77
C ASN A 40 3.14 3.00 -8.80
N MET A 41 4.31 2.98 -8.16
CA MET A 41 4.83 4.05 -7.29
C MET A 41 6.17 4.65 -7.77
N GLY A 42 6.51 4.46 -9.05
CA GLY A 42 7.69 5.06 -9.70
C GLY A 42 8.83 4.04 -9.74
N PRO A 43 10.05 4.34 -9.22
CA PRO A 43 11.05 3.30 -8.98
C PRO A 43 10.61 2.29 -7.90
N GLY A 44 9.38 2.43 -7.39
CA GLY A 44 8.49 1.31 -7.14
C GLY A 44 8.72 0.52 -5.86
N CYS A 45 9.85 0.65 -5.18
CA CYS A 45 10.06 -0.19 -4.00
C CYS A 45 9.38 0.33 -2.71
N LEU A 46 8.93 -0.60 -1.86
CA LEU A 46 8.42 -0.36 -0.52
C LEU A 46 9.03 -1.35 0.49
N ILE A 47 9.02 -1.00 1.77
CA ILE A 47 9.32 -1.93 2.86
C ILE A 47 8.02 -2.43 3.48
N THR A 48 7.99 -3.69 3.88
CA THR A 48 6.84 -4.30 4.55
C THR A 48 7.25 -5.19 5.70
N LYS A 49 6.37 -5.29 6.69
CA LYS A 49 6.52 -6.17 7.84
C LYS A 49 5.15 -6.60 8.34
N SER A 50 5.07 -7.85 8.80
CA SER A 50 3.89 -8.36 9.49
C SER A 50 4.06 -8.16 11.00
N ASN A 51 3.00 -7.70 11.66
CA ASN A 51 2.86 -7.64 13.10
C ASN A 51 2.38 -8.99 13.65
N ALA A 52 2.54 -9.19 14.96
CA ALA A 52 2.13 -10.42 15.64
C ALA A 52 0.61 -10.68 15.58
N ASP A 53 -0.19 -9.62 15.42
CA ASP A 53 -1.65 -9.69 15.28
C ASP A 53 -2.12 -10.03 13.85
N GLY A 54 -1.18 -10.31 12.93
CA GLY A 54 -1.46 -10.63 11.54
C GLY A 54 -1.70 -9.41 10.65
N THR A 55 -1.66 -8.19 11.18
CA THR A 55 -1.64 -6.99 10.35
C THR A 55 -0.30 -6.86 9.63
N GLN A 56 -0.30 -6.26 8.44
CA GLN A 56 0.88 -5.97 7.65
C GLN A 56 0.96 -4.47 7.42
N VAL A 57 2.10 -3.90 7.77
CA VAL A 57 2.43 -2.51 7.44
C VAL A 57 3.25 -2.47 6.15
N GLN A 58 2.99 -1.47 5.31
CA GLN A 58 3.83 -1.11 4.19
C GLN A 58 4.23 0.36 4.33
N MET A 59 5.50 0.68 4.05
CA MET A 59 5.99 2.05 3.98
C MET A 59 6.85 2.22 2.72
N GLY A 60 6.70 3.33 2.04
CA GLY A 60 7.47 3.60 0.83
C GLY A 60 7.44 5.06 0.46
N ILE A 61 8.07 5.36 -0.66
CA ILE A 61 8.14 6.70 -1.24
C ILE A 61 7.65 6.59 -2.67
N ASP A 62 6.67 7.41 -3.03
CA ASP A 62 6.23 7.58 -4.40
C ASP A 62 7.00 8.73 -5.03
N ALA A 63 7.70 8.41 -6.12
CA ALA A 63 8.46 9.36 -6.94
C ALA A 63 7.94 9.44 -8.38
N THR A 64 6.72 8.95 -8.66
CA THR A 64 6.06 9.13 -9.98
C THR A 64 5.68 10.58 -10.27
N ALA A 65 5.53 11.39 -9.22
CA ALA A 65 5.11 12.78 -9.28
C ALA A 65 5.88 13.58 -8.21
N ALA A 66 5.23 14.56 -7.56
CA ALA A 66 5.80 15.21 -6.38
C ALA A 66 6.11 14.16 -5.31
N LEU A 67 7.35 14.19 -4.80
CA LEU A 67 7.86 13.23 -3.83
C LEU A 67 6.95 13.19 -2.61
N ARG A 68 6.33 12.03 -2.36
CA ARG A 68 5.40 11.85 -1.26
C ARG A 68 5.59 10.51 -0.58
N GLY A 69 5.31 10.48 0.71
CA GLY A 69 5.31 9.28 1.49
C GLY A 69 4.11 8.39 1.20
N TYR A 70 4.29 7.10 1.37
CA TYR A 70 3.23 6.10 1.36
C TYR A 70 3.30 5.30 2.64
N MET A 71 2.14 5.10 3.26
CA MET A 71 2.01 4.14 4.34
C MET A 71 0.69 3.41 4.19
N ALA A 72 0.70 2.10 4.44
CA ALA A 72 -0.50 1.29 4.43
C ALA A 72 -0.52 0.32 5.59
N LEU A 73 -1.73 -0.02 6.01
CA LEU A 73 -1.99 -1.07 6.98
C LEU A 73 -3.04 -1.99 6.40
N TYR A 74 -2.67 -3.26 6.30
CA TYR A 74 -3.49 -4.31 5.71
C TYR A 74 -3.64 -5.48 6.67
N THR A 75 -4.64 -6.32 6.44
CA THR A 75 -4.82 -7.59 7.14
C THR A 75 -5.52 -8.59 6.22
N LYS A 76 -5.32 -9.88 6.48
CA LYS A 76 -6.12 -10.97 5.88
C LYS A 76 -7.36 -11.31 6.71
N ALA A 77 -7.43 -10.81 7.95
CA ALA A 77 -8.63 -10.93 8.75
C ALA A 77 -9.75 -10.05 8.15
N ASP A 78 -10.99 -10.32 8.53
CA ASP A 78 -12.09 -9.43 8.16
C ASP A 78 -11.87 -8.05 8.76
N ALA A 79 -11.66 -7.07 7.88
CA ALA A 79 -11.61 -5.66 8.21
C ALA A 79 -12.81 -4.97 7.57
N ASN A 80 -13.56 -4.24 8.38
CA ASN A 80 -14.69 -3.41 7.94
C ASN A 80 -14.18 -2.12 7.28
N VAL A 81 -13.42 -2.27 6.19
CA VAL A 81 -12.90 -1.18 5.37
C VAL A 81 -13.26 -1.48 3.92
N ALA A 82 -14.11 -0.65 3.32
CA ALA A 82 -14.53 -0.81 1.93
C ALA A 82 -13.50 -0.19 0.96
N ALA A 83 -13.42 -0.73 -0.26
CA ALA A 83 -12.53 -0.16 -1.27
C ALA A 83 -12.96 1.27 -1.62
N ASN A 84 -11.99 2.18 -1.67
CA ASN A 84 -12.17 3.63 -1.86
C ASN A 84 -12.89 4.38 -0.73
N GLU A 85 -13.26 3.71 0.37
CA GLU A 85 -13.75 4.40 1.57
C GLU A 85 -12.69 5.36 2.10
N LYS A 86 -13.12 6.53 2.58
CA LYS A 86 -12.25 7.50 3.25
C LYS A 86 -12.37 7.32 4.75
N LEU A 87 -11.25 7.10 5.43
CA LEU A 87 -11.19 6.89 6.86
C LEU A 87 -10.30 7.95 7.50
N ALA A 88 -10.82 8.68 8.47
CA ALA A 88 -9.96 9.50 9.32
C ALA A 88 -9.06 8.58 10.14
N VAL A 89 -7.78 8.92 10.21
CA VAL A 89 -6.75 8.16 10.91
C VAL A 89 -5.92 9.10 11.77
N LEU A 90 -5.58 8.65 12.97
CA LEU A 90 -4.64 9.30 13.87
C LEU A 90 -3.33 8.51 13.87
N PHE A 91 -2.22 9.21 13.67
CA PHE A 91 -0.87 8.68 13.83
C PHE A 91 -0.26 9.28 15.09
N ASP A 92 0.09 8.43 16.04
CA ASP A 92 0.87 8.82 17.22
C ASP A 92 2.30 8.30 17.05
N VAL A 93 3.24 9.22 16.88
CA VAL A 93 4.66 8.93 16.67
C VAL A 93 5.43 9.38 17.89
N ASP A 94 5.74 8.42 18.77
CA ASP A 94 6.42 8.67 20.06
C ASP A 94 5.78 9.82 20.87
N GLY A 95 4.44 9.93 20.88
CA GLY A 95 3.67 10.94 21.60
C GLY A 95 3.29 12.18 20.80
N GLN A 96 3.81 12.35 19.57
CA GLN A 96 3.40 13.41 18.67
C GLN A 96 2.29 12.94 17.74
N GLN A 97 1.17 13.66 17.74
CA GLN A 97 -0.03 13.27 17.01
C GLN A 97 -0.19 13.99 15.68
N PHE A 98 -0.57 13.23 14.65
CA PHE A 98 -0.86 13.71 13.31
C PHE A 98 -2.17 13.09 12.83
N SER A 99 -3.03 13.89 12.20
CA SER A 99 -4.27 13.39 11.59
C SER A 99 -4.10 13.27 10.07
N GLY A 100 -4.80 12.32 9.48
CA GLY A 100 -4.84 12.13 8.04
C GLY A 100 -6.13 11.46 7.58
N GLU A 101 -6.28 11.38 6.27
CA GLU A 101 -7.35 10.62 5.61
C GLU A 101 -6.69 9.44 4.88
N ALA A 102 -7.02 8.22 5.29
CA ALA A 102 -6.63 7.00 4.60
C ALA A 102 -7.72 6.58 3.60
N LYS A 103 -7.31 5.94 2.52
CA LYS A 103 -8.19 5.40 1.49
C LYS A 103 -8.21 3.87 1.59
N GLY A 104 -9.39 3.29 1.74
CA GLY A 104 -9.60 1.86 1.79
C GLY A 104 -9.20 1.17 0.49
N GLN A 105 -8.62 -0.02 0.61
CA GLN A 105 -8.12 -0.83 -0.50
C GLN A 105 -8.22 -2.32 -0.18
N ALA A 106 -8.49 -3.11 -1.21
CA ALA A 106 -8.38 -4.57 -1.19
C ALA A 106 -7.42 -5.02 -2.30
N ILE A 107 -6.47 -5.89 -1.97
CA ILE A 107 -5.40 -6.37 -2.88
C ILE A 107 -4.96 -7.76 -2.44
N ASP A 108 -4.91 -8.75 -3.34
CA ASP A 108 -4.36 -10.09 -3.10
C ASP A 108 -4.81 -10.76 -1.78
N GLY A 109 -6.11 -10.66 -1.47
CA GLY A 109 -6.71 -11.20 -0.24
C GLY A 109 -6.45 -10.40 1.03
N TYR A 110 -5.70 -9.30 0.94
CA TYR A 110 -5.59 -8.30 1.98
C TYR A 110 -6.69 -7.24 1.86
N ARG A 111 -7.17 -6.77 3.01
CA ARG A 111 -8.04 -5.60 3.16
C ARG A 111 -7.42 -4.61 4.14
N GLY A 112 -7.64 -3.33 3.89
CA GLY A 112 -7.15 -2.28 4.78
C GLY A 112 -7.20 -0.93 4.11
N ALA A 113 -6.28 -0.05 4.48
CA ALA A 113 -6.23 1.31 3.94
C ALA A 113 -4.80 1.80 3.80
N PHE A 114 -4.61 2.78 2.92
CA PHE A 114 -3.34 3.47 2.75
C PHE A 114 -3.51 4.99 2.81
N VAL A 115 -2.44 5.69 3.16
CA VAL A 115 -2.36 7.14 3.17
C VAL A 115 -1.20 7.60 2.31
N TRP A 116 -1.42 8.70 1.58
CA TRP A 116 -0.34 9.48 1.00
C TRP A 116 0.08 10.55 1.99
N VAL A 117 1.36 10.58 2.35
CA VAL A 117 1.92 11.60 3.22
C VAL A 117 2.53 12.68 2.34
N ASN A 118 1.97 13.88 2.41
CA ASN A 118 2.39 15.03 1.62
C ASN A 118 3.80 15.55 1.97
N ASN A 119 4.38 15.11 3.08
CA ASN A 119 5.76 15.35 3.46
C ASN A 119 6.54 14.02 3.46
N ALA A 120 7.39 13.79 2.46
CA ALA A 120 8.22 12.60 2.38
C ALA A 120 9.19 12.46 3.57
N ASP A 121 9.65 13.58 4.15
CA ASP A 121 10.55 13.58 5.31
C ASP A 121 9.89 12.95 6.53
N PHE A 122 8.56 13.03 6.66
CA PHE A 122 7.84 12.34 7.74
C PHE A 122 8.08 10.82 7.69
N ILE A 123 8.01 10.20 6.51
CA ILE A 123 8.25 8.76 6.36
C ILE A 123 9.69 8.41 6.69
N TYR A 124 10.66 9.22 6.25
CA TYR A 124 12.06 8.99 6.60
C TYR A 124 12.34 9.21 8.09
N ASP A 125 11.68 10.17 8.73
CA ASP A 125 11.83 10.44 10.14
C ASP A 125 11.25 9.33 11.01
N LEU A 126 10.27 8.55 10.53
CA LEU A 126 9.81 7.33 11.23
C LEU A 126 10.97 6.34 11.46
N ALA A 127 12.00 6.34 10.61
CA ALA A 127 13.17 5.48 10.80
C ALA A 127 13.96 5.79 12.08
N LYS A 128 13.81 6.99 12.63
CA LYS A 128 14.48 7.47 13.84
C LYS A 128 13.62 7.27 15.10
N LYS A 129 12.40 6.73 14.96
CA LYS A 129 11.40 6.60 16.01
C LYS A 129 11.31 5.16 16.52
N LYS A 130 10.70 4.95 17.68
CA LYS A 130 10.58 3.60 18.27
C LYS A 130 9.35 2.87 17.74
N ALA A 131 8.23 3.58 17.67
CA ALA A 131 6.98 3.04 17.16
C ALA A 131 6.11 4.15 16.55
N VAL A 132 5.16 3.72 15.71
CA VAL A 132 4.01 4.53 15.35
C VAL A 132 2.75 3.76 15.75
N THR A 133 1.82 4.43 16.41
CA THR A 133 0.49 3.89 16.69
C THR A 133 -0.48 4.48 15.68
N ILE A 134 -1.17 3.62 14.95
CA ILE A 134 -2.15 3.99 13.93
C ILE A 134 -3.54 3.69 14.49
N THR A 135 -4.37 4.70 14.63
CA THR A 135 -5.74 4.55 15.15
C THR A 135 -6.73 5.01 14.09
N PRO A 136 -7.43 4.09 13.41
CA PRO A 136 -8.53 4.46 12.51
C PRO A 136 -9.75 4.92 13.32
N GLN A 137 -10.51 5.87 12.79
CA GLN A 137 -11.75 6.33 13.41
C GLN A 137 -12.70 5.15 13.62
N GLY A 138 -13.12 4.94 14.87
CA GLY A 138 -14.03 3.85 15.23
C GLY A 138 -13.37 2.46 15.30
N GLY A 139 -12.04 2.36 15.15
CA GLY A 139 -11.31 1.11 15.29
C GLY A 139 -10.29 1.11 16.43
N ASN A 140 -9.63 -0.03 16.61
CA ASN A 140 -8.62 -0.21 17.65
C ASN A 140 -7.25 0.36 17.20
N PRO A 141 -6.42 0.88 18.12
CA PRO A 141 -5.05 1.27 17.83
C PRO A 141 -4.18 0.07 17.42
N ILE A 142 -3.38 0.24 16.37
CA ILE A 142 -2.38 -0.74 15.92
C ILE A 142 -0.98 -0.15 16.12
N VAL A 143 -0.12 -0.87 16.85
CA VAL A 143 1.25 -0.45 17.14
C VAL A 143 2.21 -1.09 16.14
N VAL A 144 2.89 -0.26 15.36
CA VAL A 144 3.97 -0.67 14.45
C VAL A 144 5.31 -0.38 15.10
N LYS A 145 6.14 -1.41 15.30
CA LYS A 145 7.51 -1.26 15.76
C LYS A 145 8.42 -0.83 14.61
N LEU A 146 9.19 0.24 14.82
CA LEU A 146 10.03 0.86 13.79
C LEU A 146 11.51 0.48 13.88
N ALA A 147 11.84 -0.50 14.72
CA ALA A 147 13.19 -1.07 14.76
C ALA A 147 13.56 -1.64 13.37
N GLY A 148 14.77 -1.28 12.90
CA GLY A 148 15.30 -1.72 11.61
C GLY A 148 14.86 -0.90 10.39
N THR A 149 13.92 0.05 10.56
CA THR A 149 13.37 0.83 9.44
C THR A 149 14.44 1.65 8.70
N ASP A 150 15.45 2.19 9.39
CA ASP A 150 16.54 2.96 8.75
C ASP A 150 17.36 2.11 7.76
N ALA A 151 17.80 0.94 8.22
CA ALA A 151 18.51 -0.03 7.38
C ALA A 151 17.62 -0.50 6.21
N ALA A 152 16.34 -0.77 6.47
CA ALA A 152 15.38 -1.15 5.46
C ALA A 152 15.16 -0.05 4.41
N PHE A 153 15.11 1.23 4.80
CA PHE A 153 15.02 2.33 3.84
C PHE A 153 16.29 2.52 3.01
N LYS A 154 17.47 2.21 3.57
CA LYS A 154 18.71 2.17 2.77
C LYS A 154 18.63 1.07 1.71
N ALA A 155 18.13 -0.12 2.06
CA ALA A 155 17.91 -1.21 1.11
C ALA A 155 16.82 -0.87 0.07
N LEU A 156 15.74 -0.19 0.48
CA LEU A 156 14.69 0.31 -0.41
C LEU A 156 15.27 1.27 -1.46
N ARG A 157 16.15 2.21 -1.07
CA ARG A 157 16.80 3.11 -2.03
C ARG A 157 17.68 2.36 -3.02
N ALA A 158 18.37 1.30 -2.59
CA ALA A 158 19.14 0.45 -3.48
C ALA A 158 18.23 -0.31 -4.47
N CYS A 159 17.08 -0.80 -4.01
CA CYS A 159 16.05 -1.40 -4.87
C CYS A 159 15.55 -0.40 -5.91
N GLN A 160 15.22 0.82 -5.49
CA GLN A 160 14.77 1.89 -6.38
C GLN A 160 15.83 2.27 -7.44
N ALA A 161 17.12 2.29 -7.07
CA ALA A 161 18.20 2.58 -8.00
C ALA A 161 18.46 1.45 -9.02
N ALA A 162 17.94 0.24 -8.76
CA ALA A 162 18.03 -0.91 -9.64
C ALA A 162 16.79 -1.09 -10.55
N GLN A 163 15.76 -0.25 -10.40
CA GLN A 163 14.58 -0.23 -11.27
C GLN A 163 14.78 0.68 -12.48
#